data_AF-A0A0N4TAP3-F1
#
_entry.id   AF-A0A0N4TAP3-F1
#
_cell.length_a   1.000
_cell.length_b   1.000
_cell.length_c   1.000
_cell.angle_alpha   90.00
_cell.angle_beta   90.00
_cell.angle_gamma   90.00
#
_symmetry.space_group_name_H-M   'P 1'
#
loop_
_entity.id
_entity.type
_entity.pdbx_description
1 polymer ?
#
loop_
_entity_poly.entity_id
_entity_poly.type
_entity_poly.pdbx_seq_one_letter_code
_entity_poly.pdbx_strand_id
1 'polypeptide(L)'
;MCLQKTAEVVFISEQKHCRAAVGMLKMMADGNRNWALFSPGDSRMPRMMIPAEQTPAAFFDRPQDFAKFIYVARMVEWQATAQFARGKLYKSLGLAGDIEAETEGLLLANDVDTREFSQAALSSLPITEAVEWKIDEKEFKYRKDFRDETVFTIDPVTARDLDDALHIKPIANCDGAGNPGWEVGVHIADVSHFVQFGTELDHWAFNRGTSVYLVHKVIPMLPQMLCEELCSLNPDVDRLTFSVVWKINDQGEIFDEWFGRTIIRSCCKLSYEHAQDIIIHPEKDFVSSELPKIFNGKKSDEVKEAVLRLNKIAVILRKKRFENGSINFEMPKLNFTLDETSGMPNGLCLSERKEANFLVEEFMLLANMAVARKIELSFPKTALLRRHPPPKIKMLRDILEKCEKVGFEIDGSSSATIASSLLKYEGNNELKRTVVQ
;
A
#
# COMPACT_ATOMS: atom_id res chain seq x y z
N MET A 1 10.28 13.19 41.31
CA MET A 1 9.74 14.37 40.61
C MET A 1 10.17 14.33 39.16
N CYS A 2 9.27 14.05 38.23
CA CYS A 2 9.55 14.15 36.80
C CYS A 2 9.24 15.58 36.37
N LEU A 3 10.26 16.43 36.24
CA LEU A 3 10.08 17.79 35.71
C LEU A 3 9.81 17.68 34.21
N GLN A 4 8.59 18.02 33.79
CA GLN A 4 8.22 18.09 32.38
C GLN A 4 8.79 19.38 31.78
N LYS A 5 9.63 19.25 30.75
CA LYS A 5 10.13 20.42 30.00
C LYS A 5 8.97 21.13 29.32
N THR A 6 8.91 22.45 29.48
CA THR A 6 8.02 23.35 28.74
C THR A 6 8.83 24.17 27.74
N ALA A 7 8.19 24.61 26.66
CA ALA A 7 8.78 25.45 25.63
C ALA A 7 7.68 26.28 24.94
N GLU A 8 8.08 27.34 24.26
CA GLU A 8 7.21 28.15 23.41
C GLU A 8 7.70 28.14 21.96
N VAL A 9 6.77 28.21 21.01
CA VAL A 9 7.10 28.29 19.59
C VAL A 9 7.48 29.73 19.25
N VAL A 10 8.75 29.94 18.88
CA VAL A 10 9.28 31.27 18.52
C VAL A 10 9.36 31.50 17.00
N PHE A 11 9.33 30.44 16.21
CA PHE A 11 9.47 30.50 14.76
C PHE A 11 8.90 29.26 14.08
N ILE A 12 8.38 29.41 12.86
CA ILE A 12 7.96 28.31 12.00
C ILE A 12 8.99 28.21 10.87
N SER A 13 9.89 27.23 10.95
CA SER A 13 10.97 27.05 9.96
C SER A 13 10.49 26.49 8.63
N GLU A 14 9.44 25.67 8.65
CA GLU A 14 8.89 25.03 7.46
C GLU A 14 7.39 24.80 7.65
N GLN A 15 6.62 25.04 6.59
CA GLN A 15 5.17 24.89 6.60
C GLN A 15 4.78 23.60 5.86
N LYS A 16 4.77 22.47 6.56
CA LYS A 16 4.45 21.16 5.96
C LYS A 16 2.95 20.86 5.86
N HIS A 17 2.14 21.44 6.75
CA HIS A 17 0.69 21.23 6.71
C HIS A 17 0.11 21.90 5.45
N CYS A 18 -0.80 21.24 4.73
CA CYS A 18 -1.42 21.75 3.49
C CYS A 18 -2.31 22.98 3.70
N ARG A 19 -2.53 23.37 4.96
CA ARG A 19 -3.38 24.48 5.43
C ARG A 19 -4.84 24.40 4.99
N ALA A 20 -5.27 23.28 4.41
CA ALA A 20 -6.67 23.00 4.11
C ALA A 20 -7.32 22.25 5.27
N ALA A 21 -8.61 22.48 5.49
CA ALA A 21 -9.41 21.72 6.44
C ALA A 21 -10.85 21.57 5.92
N VAL A 22 -11.47 20.44 6.28
CA VAL A 22 -12.91 20.21 6.12
C VAL A 22 -13.62 20.68 7.38
N GLY A 23 -14.77 21.31 7.23
CA GLY A 23 -15.51 21.86 8.35
C GLY A 23 -16.82 22.51 7.96
N MET A 24 -17.43 23.20 8.92
CA MET A 24 -18.74 23.83 8.76
C MET A 24 -18.65 25.34 8.94
N LEU A 25 -19.51 26.07 8.24
CA LEU A 25 -19.68 27.50 8.43
C LEU A 25 -20.68 27.80 9.54
N LYS A 26 -20.36 28.79 10.38
CA LYS A 26 -21.21 29.31 11.45
C LYS A 26 -21.23 30.83 11.41
N MET A 27 -22.28 31.43 11.95
CA MET A 27 -22.28 32.87 12.20
C MET A 27 -21.28 33.22 13.30
N MET A 28 -20.73 34.42 13.21
CA MET A 28 -19.91 34.98 14.30
C MET A 28 -20.78 35.23 15.54
N ALA A 29 -20.24 34.95 16.72
CA ALA A 29 -20.99 35.11 17.97
C ALA A 29 -21.28 36.58 18.33
N ASP A 30 -20.49 37.51 17.79
CA ASP A 30 -20.65 38.96 17.95
C ASP A 30 -21.69 39.56 16.98
N GLY A 31 -22.31 38.74 16.11
CA GLY A 31 -23.28 39.19 15.11
C GLY A 31 -22.68 39.85 13.87
N ASN A 32 -21.34 39.87 13.72
CA ASN A 32 -20.68 40.44 12.56
C ASN A 32 -21.05 39.67 11.27
N ARG A 33 -21.59 40.40 10.28
CA ARG A 33 -21.99 39.84 8.97
C ARG A 33 -20.95 39.99 7.87
N ASN A 34 -19.81 40.62 8.14
CA ASN A 34 -18.70 40.70 7.17
C ASN A 34 -17.89 39.40 7.11
N TRP A 35 -18.03 38.55 8.12
CA TRP A 35 -17.28 37.31 8.27
C TRP A 35 -18.18 36.17 8.71
N ALA A 36 -17.91 34.97 8.19
CA ALA A 36 -18.41 33.72 8.75
C ALA A 36 -17.29 33.00 9.50
N LEU A 37 -17.64 32.28 10.56
CA LEU A 37 -16.72 31.45 11.32
C LEU A 37 -16.69 30.03 10.73
N PHE A 38 -15.60 29.67 10.10
CA PHE A 38 -15.34 28.28 9.71
C PHE A 38 -14.81 27.49 10.91
N SER A 39 -15.46 26.38 11.20
CA SER A 39 -15.10 25.44 12.26
C SER A 39 -14.57 24.15 11.64
N PRO A 40 -13.24 23.91 11.64
CA PRO A 40 -12.66 22.66 11.17
C PRO A 40 -13.18 21.45 11.95
N GLY A 41 -13.30 20.30 11.29
CA GLY A 41 -13.54 19.01 11.95
C GLY A 41 -12.31 18.53 12.74
N ASP A 42 -11.11 18.80 12.23
CA ASP A 42 -9.86 18.56 12.96
C ASP A 42 -9.62 19.65 14.01
N SER A 43 -9.69 19.28 15.29
CA SER A 43 -9.50 20.18 16.42
C SER A 43 -8.08 20.76 16.54
N ARG A 44 -7.11 20.17 15.83
CA ARG A 44 -5.73 20.69 15.74
C ARG A 44 -5.65 21.91 14.83
N MET A 45 -6.62 22.11 13.93
CA MET A 45 -6.70 23.28 13.06
C MET A 45 -7.49 24.42 13.73
N PRO A 46 -6.99 25.66 13.67
CA PRO A 46 -7.69 26.80 14.25
C PRO A 46 -8.96 27.12 13.47
N ARG A 47 -9.94 27.72 14.15
CA ARG A 47 -11.10 28.31 13.48
C ARG A 47 -10.65 29.47 12.58
N MET A 48 -11.34 29.62 11.45
CA MET A 48 -10.99 30.61 10.43
C MET A 48 -12.13 31.60 10.19
N MET A 49 -11.79 32.87 10.03
CA MET A 49 -12.71 33.89 9.52
C MET A 49 -12.73 33.84 8.00
N ILE A 50 -13.91 33.62 7.43
CA ILE A 50 -14.15 33.56 5.99
C ILE A 50 -14.91 34.82 5.56
N PRO A 51 -14.43 35.57 4.54
CA PRO A 51 -15.13 36.75 4.04
C PRO A 51 -16.56 36.41 3.60
N ALA A 52 -17.52 37.27 3.93
CA ALA A 52 -18.94 37.07 3.60
C ALA A 52 -19.19 36.81 2.10
N GLU A 53 -18.44 37.48 1.23
CA GLU A 53 -18.50 37.34 -0.24
C GLU A 53 -18.16 35.92 -0.74
N GLN A 54 -17.48 35.11 0.07
CA GLN A 54 -17.11 33.73 -0.27
C GLN A 54 -18.11 32.71 0.27
N THR A 55 -19.07 33.13 1.09
CA THR A 55 -20.08 32.22 1.66
C THR A 55 -21.21 31.96 0.66
N PRO A 56 -21.95 30.84 0.78
CA PRO A 56 -23.12 30.60 -0.06
C PRO A 56 -24.15 31.74 0.00
N ALA A 57 -24.84 31.99 -1.11
CA ALA A 57 -25.92 32.96 -1.16
C ALA A 57 -26.97 32.65 -0.08
N ALA A 58 -27.48 33.68 0.60
CA ALA A 58 -28.40 33.57 1.74
C ALA A 58 -27.84 32.89 3.01
N PHE A 59 -26.53 32.62 3.12
CA PHE A 59 -25.94 32.06 4.35
C PHE A 59 -26.27 32.89 5.59
N PHE A 60 -26.13 34.21 5.51
CA PHE A 60 -26.41 35.10 6.65
C PHE A 60 -27.90 35.30 6.94
N ASP A 61 -28.78 34.99 5.98
CA ASP A 61 -30.23 35.12 6.15
C ASP A 61 -30.85 33.82 6.67
N ARG A 62 -30.30 32.67 6.25
CA ARG A 62 -30.77 31.32 6.59
C ARG A 62 -29.61 30.40 6.95
N PRO A 63 -28.85 30.68 8.03
CA PRO A 63 -27.65 29.91 8.38
C PRO A 63 -27.93 28.43 8.68
N GLN A 64 -29.14 28.11 9.14
CA GLN A 64 -29.55 26.75 9.47
C GLN A 64 -29.63 25.83 8.24
N ASP A 65 -29.95 26.38 7.07
CA ASP A 65 -30.01 25.62 5.81
C ASP A 65 -28.62 25.07 5.43
N PHE A 66 -27.55 25.76 5.86
CA PHE A 66 -26.16 25.43 5.56
C PHE A 66 -25.46 24.63 6.67
N ALA A 67 -26.10 24.46 7.84
CA ALA A 67 -25.53 23.74 8.98
C ALA A 67 -25.28 22.25 8.70
N LYS A 68 -25.97 21.69 7.69
CA LYS A 68 -25.80 20.30 7.24
C LYS A 68 -24.70 20.13 6.19
N PHE A 69 -24.12 21.22 5.68
CA PHE A 69 -23.12 21.16 4.63
C PHE A 69 -21.70 21.17 5.20
N ILE A 70 -20.83 20.43 4.54
CA ILE A 70 -19.38 20.48 4.76
C ILE A 70 -18.69 21.27 3.64
N TYR A 71 -17.65 21.98 4.04
CA TYR A 71 -16.88 22.88 3.18
C TYR A 71 -15.39 22.63 3.37
N VAL A 72 -14.61 22.99 2.35
CA VAL A 72 -13.16 23.09 2.46
C VAL A 72 -12.79 24.56 2.57
N ALA A 73 -11.98 24.90 3.57
CA ALA A 73 -11.35 26.20 3.68
C ALA A 73 -9.83 26.05 3.80
N ARG A 74 -9.10 27.02 3.23
CA ARG A 74 -7.64 27.10 3.34
C ARG A 74 -7.24 28.28 4.20
N MET A 75 -6.36 28.05 5.17
CA MET A 75 -5.78 29.08 6.02
C MET A 75 -4.78 29.92 5.22
N VAL A 76 -5.07 31.20 5.08
CA VAL A 76 -4.26 32.15 4.30
C VAL A 76 -3.22 32.81 5.20
N GLU A 77 -3.67 33.39 6.32
CA GLU A 77 -2.82 34.11 7.26
C GLU A 77 -3.32 33.94 8.70
N TRP A 78 -2.42 34.04 9.67
CA TRP A 78 -2.78 34.16 11.07
C TRP A 78 -1.90 35.23 11.71
N GLN A 79 -2.49 36.39 11.94
CA GLN A 79 -1.79 37.55 12.52
C GLN A 79 -1.61 37.35 14.04
N ALA A 80 -0.50 37.86 14.58
CA ALA A 80 -0.12 37.65 15.98
C ALA A 80 -1.17 38.13 17.01
N THR A 81 -1.95 39.15 16.66
CA THR A 81 -3.00 39.72 17.53
C THR A 81 -4.38 39.12 17.28
N ALA A 82 -4.55 38.30 16.24
CA ALA A 82 -5.84 37.78 15.84
C ALA A 82 -6.18 36.49 16.60
N GLN A 83 -7.37 36.44 17.20
CA GLN A 83 -7.88 35.24 17.87
C GLN A 83 -8.12 34.09 16.87
N PHE A 84 -8.62 34.41 15.68
CA PHE A 84 -8.92 33.45 14.62
C PHE A 84 -8.02 33.71 13.41
N ALA A 85 -7.65 32.64 12.72
CA ALA A 85 -6.92 32.75 11.47
C ALA A 85 -7.84 33.30 10.37
N ARG A 86 -7.28 33.88 9.31
CA ARG A 86 -8.04 34.22 8.10
C ARG A 86 -8.00 33.05 7.14
N GLY A 87 -9.18 32.64 6.68
CA GLY A 87 -9.32 31.59 5.68
C GLY A 87 -9.89 32.10 4.38
N LYS A 88 -9.74 31.28 3.34
CA LYS A 88 -10.48 31.37 2.08
C LYS A 88 -11.36 30.15 1.95
N LEU A 89 -12.66 30.34 1.68
CA LEU A 89 -13.52 29.22 1.33
C LEU A 89 -13.10 28.72 -0.05
N TYR A 90 -12.79 27.44 -0.14
CA TYR A 90 -12.32 26.83 -1.38
C TYR A 90 -13.49 26.24 -2.16
N LYS A 91 -14.29 25.39 -1.52
CA LYS A 91 -15.40 24.67 -2.15
C LYS A 91 -16.43 24.21 -1.11
N SER A 92 -17.70 24.11 -1.52
CA SER A 92 -18.73 23.36 -0.81
C SER A 92 -18.74 21.93 -1.34
N LEU A 93 -18.59 20.94 -0.45
CA LEU A 93 -18.46 19.53 -0.85
C LEU A 93 -19.83 18.86 -0.98
N GLY A 94 -20.73 19.10 -0.02
CA GLY A 94 -22.03 18.45 0.03
C GLY A 94 -22.55 18.35 1.45
N LEU A 95 -23.49 17.44 1.68
CA LEU A 95 -24.05 17.18 3.00
C LEU A 95 -23.06 16.40 3.86
N ALA A 96 -23.00 16.72 5.15
CA ALA A 96 -22.27 15.95 6.14
C ALA A 96 -22.82 14.51 6.18
N GLY A 97 -21.93 13.53 6.18
CA GLY A 97 -22.28 12.11 6.12
C GLY A 97 -22.54 11.54 4.71
N ASP A 98 -22.54 12.37 3.66
CA ASP A 98 -22.49 11.87 2.28
C ASP A 98 -21.08 11.32 1.97
N ILE A 99 -21.01 10.09 1.44
CA ILE A 99 -19.73 9.38 1.27
C ILE A 99 -18.80 10.12 0.31
N GLU A 100 -19.31 10.62 -0.82
CA GLU A 100 -18.50 11.30 -1.82
C GLU A 100 -18.00 12.65 -1.29
N ALA A 101 -18.88 13.42 -0.63
CA ALA A 101 -18.50 14.70 -0.03
C ALA A 101 -17.42 14.53 1.07
N GLU A 102 -17.60 13.56 1.98
CA GLU A 102 -16.61 13.27 3.03
C GLU A 102 -15.29 12.76 2.45
N THR A 103 -15.35 11.95 1.40
CA THR A 103 -14.17 11.40 0.72
C THR A 103 -13.37 12.48 0.01
N GLU A 104 -14.03 13.36 -0.75
CA GLU A 104 -13.37 14.51 -1.38
C GLU A 104 -12.72 15.41 -0.31
N GLY A 105 -13.42 15.65 0.79
CA GLY A 105 -12.91 16.41 1.93
C GLY A 105 -11.67 15.77 2.56
N LEU A 106 -11.70 14.47 2.81
CA LEU A 106 -10.58 13.70 3.36
C LEU A 106 -9.33 13.81 2.46
N LEU A 107 -9.51 13.61 1.15
CA LEU A 107 -8.42 13.69 0.18
C LEU A 107 -7.79 15.09 0.15
N LEU A 108 -8.61 16.14 0.11
CA LEU A 108 -8.12 17.53 0.12
C LEU A 108 -7.44 17.92 1.43
N ALA A 109 -7.95 17.46 2.57
CA ALA A 109 -7.35 17.72 3.88
C ALA A 109 -5.98 17.03 4.06
N ASN A 110 -5.72 15.95 3.31
CA ASN A 110 -4.46 15.22 3.35
C ASN A 110 -3.55 15.50 2.13
N ASP A 111 -3.84 16.56 1.37
CA ASP A 111 -3.04 16.99 0.21
C ASP A 111 -2.89 15.92 -0.89
N VAL A 112 -3.90 15.06 -1.04
CA VAL A 112 -3.93 14.06 -2.10
C VAL A 112 -4.36 14.72 -3.41
N ASP A 113 -3.49 14.64 -4.42
CA ASP A 113 -3.79 15.18 -5.74
C ASP A 113 -4.77 14.28 -6.52
N THR A 114 -6.03 14.71 -6.58
CA THR A 114 -7.13 14.00 -7.26
C THR A 114 -7.38 14.49 -8.68
N ARG A 115 -6.54 15.38 -9.23
CA ARG A 115 -6.73 15.90 -10.59
C ARG A 115 -6.59 14.78 -11.62
N GLU A 116 -7.26 14.92 -12.75
CA GLU A 116 -6.98 14.08 -13.91
C GLU A 116 -5.57 14.38 -14.46
N PHE A 117 -4.92 13.35 -15.00
CA PHE A 117 -3.61 13.50 -15.62
C PHE A 117 -3.69 14.51 -16.78
N SER A 118 -2.70 15.40 -16.87
CA SER A 118 -2.67 16.39 -17.94
C SER A 118 -2.46 15.73 -19.31
N GLN A 119 -2.90 16.38 -20.39
CA GLN A 119 -2.65 15.88 -21.74
C GLN A 119 -1.14 15.74 -22.02
N ALA A 120 -0.30 16.60 -21.43
CA ALA A 120 1.15 16.51 -21.54
C ALA A 120 1.71 15.26 -20.83
N ALA A 121 1.14 14.87 -19.68
CA ALA A 121 1.51 13.63 -19.00
C ALA A 121 1.12 12.42 -19.84
N LEU A 122 -0.10 12.39 -20.38
CA LEU A 122 -0.58 11.30 -21.24
C LEU A 122 0.23 11.19 -22.53
N SER A 123 0.61 12.33 -23.12
CA SER A 123 1.44 12.39 -24.34
C SER A 123 2.91 12.02 -24.10
N SER A 124 3.32 11.76 -22.84
CA SER A 124 4.64 11.17 -22.55
C SER A 124 4.72 9.70 -22.97
N LEU A 125 3.56 9.05 -23.19
CA LEU A 125 3.49 7.71 -23.74
C LEU A 125 3.37 7.78 -25.27
N PRO A 126 4.06 6.89 -26.01
CA PRO A 126 4.03 6.89 -27.47
C PRO A 126 2.73 6.34 -28.07
N ILE A 127 1.75 5.99 -27.22
CA ILE A 127 0.50 5.33 -27.59
C ILE A 127 -0.69 6.03 -26.91
N THR A 128 -1.84 5.94 -27.55
CA THR A 128 -3.10 6.47 -27.04
C THR A 128 -3.99 5.40 -26.42
N GLU A 129 -3.92 4.17 -26.95
CA GLU A 129 -4.66 3.03 -26.44
C GLU A 129 -3.72 1.85 -26.16
N ALA A 130 -3.99 1.08 -25.10
CA ALA A 130 -3.13 -0.04 -24.71
C ALA A 130 -2.97 -1.10 -25.80
N VAL A 131 -4.01 -1.32 -26.62
CA VAL A 131 -4.02 -2.29 -27.73
C VAL A 131 -3.01 -1.99 -28.82
N GLU A 132 -2.58 -0.73 -28.94
CA GLU A 132 -1.60 -0.27 -29.93
C GLU A 132 -0.18 -0.70 -29.56
N TRP A 133 0.08 -0.95 -28.27
CA TRP A 133 1.41 -1.24 -27.79
C TRP A 133 1.77 -2.71 -27.96
N LYS A 134 2.98 -2.93 -28.47
CA LYS A 134 3.61 -4.25 -28.58
C LYS A 134 5.05 -4.12 -28.11
N ILE A 135 5.57 -5.21 -27.55
CA ILE A 135 6.98 -5.29 -27.20
C ILE A 135 7.82 -5.21 -28.48
N ASP A 136 8.76 -4.26 -28.51
CA ASP A 136 9.71 -4.09 -29.61
C ASP A 136 10.62 -5.34 -29.71
N GLU A 137 10.91 -5.79 -30.94
CA GLU A 137 11.79 -6.94 -31.21
C GLU A 137 13.16 -6.83 -30.54
N LYS A 138 13.66 -5.61 -30.33
CA LYS A 138 14.95 -5.38 -29.65
C LYS A 138 14.91 -5.80 -28.18
N GLU A 139 13.76 -5.70 -27.51
CA GLU A 139 13.62 -6.07 -26.10
C GLU A 139 13.79 -7.58 -25.93
N PHE A 140 13.29 -8.40 -26.87
CA PHE A 140 13.47 -9.86 -26.85
C PHE A 140 14.92 -10.31 -27.01
N LYS A 141 15.80 -9.48 -27.60
CA LYS A 141 17.22 -9.80 -27.75
C LYS A 141 18.04 -9.48 -26.51
N TYR A 142 17.62 -8.46 -25.76
CA TYR A 142 18.34 -7.93 -24.60
C TYR A 142 17.87 -8.54 -23.29
N ARG A 143 16.56 -8.83 -23.16
CA ARG A 143 15.96 -9.34 -21.95
C ARG A 143 16.04 -10.85 -21.87
N LYS A 144 16.20 -11.38 -20.65
CA LYS A 144 16.10 -12.83 -20.43
C LYS A 144 14.63 -13.26 -20.56
N ASP A 145 14.39 -14.28 -21.36
CA ASP A 145 13.05 -14.79 -21.65
C ASP A 145 12.65 -15.86 -20.62
N PHE A 146 11.50 -15.65 -19.97
CA PHE A 146 10.88 -16.55 -19.01
C PHE A 146 9.44 -16.89 -19.42
N ARG A 147 9.02 -16.60 -20.66
CA ARG A 147 7.65 -16.84 -21.13
C ARG A 147 7.25 -18.32 -21.13
N ASP A 148 8.22 -19.22 -21.26
CA ASP A 148 7.99 -20.66 -21.22
C ASP A 148 7.92 -21.24 -19.79
N GLU A 149 8.31 -20.47 -18.78
CA GLU A 149 8.22 -20.90 -17.37
C GLU A 149 6.78 -20.83 -16.84
N THR A 150 6.49 -21.58 -15.78
CA THR A 150 5.19 -21.53 -15.09
C THR A 150 5.15 -20.32 -14.15
N VAL A 151 4.97 -19.13 -14.75
CA VAL A 151 4.86 -17.85 -14.05
C VAL A 151 3.40 -17.52 -13.78
N PHE A 152 3.05 -17.06 -12.58
CA PHE A 152 1.69 -16.66 -12.20
C PHE A 152 1.69 -15.54 -11.16
N THR A 153 0.56 -14.86 -10.98
CA THR A 153 0.37 -13.85 -9.92
C THR A 153 -0.56 -14.38 -8.82
N ILE A 154 -0.45 -13.85 -7.59
CA ILE A 154 -1.35 -14.17 -6.47
C ILE A 154 -1.77 -12.85 -5.79
N ASP A 155 -3.01 -12.45 -5.99
CA ASP A 155 -3.49 -11.11 -5.63
C ASP A 155 -4.87 -11.15 -4.95
N PRO A 156 -5.36 -10.02 -4.38
CA PRO A 156 -6.78 -9.90 -4.08
C PRO A 156 -7.64 -10.09 -5.33
N VAL A 157 -8.85 -10.65 -5.17
CA VAL A 157 -9.81 -10.81 -6.29
C VAL A 157 -10.08 -9.47 -7.02
N THR A 158 -10.11 -8.38 -6.25
CA THR A 158 -10.40 -7.02 -6.73
C THR A 158 -9.19 -6.31 -7.36
N ALA A 159 -7.99 -6.90 -7.34
CA ALA A 159 -6.79 -6.28 -7.88
C ALA A 159 -6.90 -6.06 -9.40
N ARG A 160 -6.43 -4.91 -9.87
CA ARG A 160 -6.39 -4.54 -11.30
C ARG A 160 -4.97 -4.28 -11.79
N ASP A 161 -4.13 -3.81 -10.87
CA ASP A 161 -2.71 -3.53 -10.96
C ASP A 161 -1.91 -4.69 -10.37
N LEU A 162 -1.53 -5.67 -11.21
CA LEU A 162 -0.75 -6.82 -10.79
C LEU A 162 0.73 -6.49 -10.93
N ASP A 163 1.40 -6.16 -9.83
CA ASP A 163 2.79 -5.66 -9.84
C ASP A 163 3.85 -6.78 -9.83
N ASP A 164 3.52 -7.93 -9.25
CA ASP A 164 4.45 -9.03 -9.03
C ASP A 164 3.94 -10.39 -9.54
N ALA A 165 4.87 -11.20 -10.04
CA ALA A 165 4.63 -12.57 -10.43
C ALA A 165 5.75 -13.48 -9.92
N LEU A 166 5.41 -14.74 -9.69
CA LEU A 166 6.30 -15.75 -9.15
C LEU A 166 6.46 -16.92 -10.11
N HIS A 167 7.65 -17.54 -10.11
CA HIS A 167 7.83 -18.88 -10.63
C HIS A 167 8.76 -19.69 -9.74
N ILE A 168 8.66 -21.01 -9.87
CA ILE A 168 9.60 -21.96 -9.31
C ILE A 168 9.78 -23.13 -10.28
N LYS A 169 11.01 -23.59 -10.46
CA LYS A 169 11.31 -24.80 -11.23
C LYS A 169 12.44 -25.61 -10.60
N PRO A 170 12.41 -26.94 -10.69
CA PRO A 170 13.48 -27.78 -10.16
C PRO A 170 14.75 -27.61 -11.00
N ILE A 171 15.90 -27.60 -10.34
CA ILE A 171 17.22 -27.59 -10.97
C ILE A 171 18.09 -28.70 -10.39
N ALA A 172 18.91 -29.34 -11.22
CA ALA A 172 19.77 -30.45 -10.81
C ALA A 172 21.00 -30.02 -9.99
N ASN A 173 21.40 -28.75 -10.08
CA ASN A 173 22.59 -28.22 -9.43
C ASN A 173 22.33 -26.81 -8.89
N CYS A 174 21.89 -26.72 -7.64
CA CYS A 174 21.61 -25.44 -6.98
C CYS A 174 22.86 -24.81 -6.33
N ASP A 175 23.82 -25.60 -5.87
CA ASP A 175 24.95 -25.16 -5.05
C ASP A 175 26.32 -25.22 -5.74
N GLY A 176 26.37 -25.67 -7.00
CA GLY A 176 27.61 -25.88 -7.75
C GLY A 176 28.25 -27.26 -7.51
N ALA A 177 27.77 -28.04 -6.53
CA ALA A 177 28.27 -29.37 -6.18
C ALA A 177 27.43 -30.52 -6.78
N GLY A 178 26.39 -30.19 -7.54
CA GLY A 178 25.50 -31.18 -8.18
C GLY A 178 24.31 -31.59 -7.30
N ASN A 179 24.01 -30.83 -6.25
CA ASN A 179 22.83 -31.10 -5.42
C ASN A 179 21.57 -30.46 -6.02
N PRO A 180 20.44 -31.18 -6.05
CA PRO A 180 19.20 -30.65 -6.58
C PRO A 180 18.64 -29.53 -5.69
N GLY A 181 17.89 -28.64 -6.31
CA GLY A 181 17.18 -27.56 -5.63
C GLY A 181 16.21 -26.86 -6.57
N TRP A 182 16.04 -25.56 -6.39
CA TRP A 182 15.03 -24.76 -7.07
C TRP A 182 15.64 -23.50 -7.68
N GLU A 183 15.23 -23.16 -8.90
CA GLU A 183 15.31 -21.79 -9.39
C GLU A 183 13.98 -21.11 -9.06
N VAL A 184 14.03 -20.03 -8.28
CA VAL A 184 12.86 -19.24 -7.87
C VAL A 184 13.00 -17.85 -8.43
N GLY A 185 11.96 -17.32 -9.08
CA GLY A 185 11.96 -15.96 -9.59
C GLY A 185 10.82 -15.12 -9.02
N VAL A 186 11.14 -13.87 -8.68
CA VAL A 186 10.21 -12.77 -8.46
C VAL A 186 10.35 -11.82 -9.65
N HIS A 187 9.24 -11.60 -10.37
CA HIS A 187 9.18 -10.75 -11.55
C HIS A 187 8.31 -9.54 -11.25
N ILE A 188 8.91 -8.34 -11.23
CA ILE A 188 8.21 -7.09 -10.96
C ILE A 188 7.93 -6.36 -12.28
N ALA A 189 6.74 -5.78 -12.44
CA ALA A 189 6.39 -4.96 -13.60
C ALA A 189 7.45 -3.90 -13.91
N ASP A 190 7.94 -3.84 -15.16
CA ASP A 190 9.00 -2.89 -15.55
C ASP A 190 8.45 -1.49 -15.87
N VAL A 191 7.90 -0.82 -14.85
CA VAL A 191 7.39 0.55 -14.95
C VAL A 191 8.46 1.52 -15.47
N SER A 192 9.75 1.26 -15.17
CA SER A 192 10.89 2.07 -15.63
C SER A 192 11.07 2.09 -17.15
N HIS A 193 10.50 1.11 -17.87
CA HIS A 193 10.46 1.13 -19.32
C HIS A 193 9.51 2.21 -19.85
N PHE A 194 8.40 2.45 -19.16
CA PHE A 194 7.33 3.36 -19.62
C PHE A 194 7.48 4.77 -19.06
N VAL A 195 7.88 4.91 -17.80
CA VAL A 195 8.02 6.20 -17.13
C VAL A 195 9.48 6.64 -17.20
N GLN A 196 9.79 7.49 -18.18
CA GLN A 196 11.15 8.00 -18.40
C GLN A 196 11.45 9.22 -17.52
N PHE A 197 12.64 9.25 -16.94
CA PHE A 197 13.09 10.33 -16.06
C PHE A 197 12.99 11.71 -16.73
N GLY A 198 12.43 12.69 -16.01
CA GLY A 198 12.30 14.07 -16.46
C GLY A 198 11.17 14.31 -17.47
N THR A 199 10.33 13.30 -17.73
CA THR A 199 9.07 13.50 -18.48
C THR A 199 8.00 14.14 -17.60
N GLU A 200 6.96 14.71 -18.21
CA GLU A 200 5.81 15.23 -17.46
C GLU A 200 5.19 14.11 -16.61
N LEU A 201 5.06 12.90 -17.15
CA LEU A 201 4.54 11.75 -16.41
C LEU A 201 5.39 11.38 -15.18
N ASP A 202 6.72 11.45 -15.28
CA ASP A 202 7.63 11.25 -14.14
C ASP A 202 7.41 12.31 -13.05
N HIS A 203 7.21 13.59 -13.44
CA HIS A 203 6.87 14.64 -12.48
C HIS A 203 5.53 14.39 -11.78
N TRP A 204 4.51 13.87 -12.48
CA TRP A 204 3.25 13.46 -11.85
C TRP A 204 3.46 12.31 -10.85
N ALA A 205 4.21 11.27 -11.23
CA ALA A 205 4.53 10.15 -10.37
C ALA A 205 5.31 10.60 -9.12
N PHE A 206 6.31 11.47 -9.29
CA PHE A 206 7.10 12.06 -8.21
C PHE A 206 6.24 12.85 -7.23
N ASN A 207 5.33 13.68 -7.74
CA ASN A 207 4.46 14.52 -6.90
C ASN A 207 3.42 13.69 -6.13
N ARG A 208 2.86 12.64 -6.74
CA ARG A 208 1.90 11.74 -6.07
C ARG A 208 2.60 10.80 -5.07
N GLY A 209 3.77 10.28 -5.44
CA GLY A 209 4.61 9.42 -4.62
C GLY A 209 4.07 7.99 -4.37
N THR A 210 2.75 7.82 -4.27
CA THR A 210 2.07 6.54 -4.07
C THR A 210 0.62 6.62 -4.55
N SER A 211 0.04 5.47 -4.93
CA SER A 211 -1.41 5.35 -5.08
C SER A 211 -2.08 5.41 -3.70
N VAL A 212 -3.28 6.00 -3.63
CA VAL A 212 -4.08 6.08 -2.39
C VAL A 212 -5.31 5.17 -2.53
N TYR A 213 -5.33 4.09 -1.75
CA TYR A 213 -6.43 3.12 -1.73
C TYR A 213 -7.45 3.53 -0.66
N LEU A 214 -8.68 3.80 -1.10
CA LEU A 214 -9.85 4.00 -0.26
C LEU A 214 -10.76 2.77 -0.35
N VAL A 215 -11.81 2.73 0.47
CA VAL A 215 -12.73 1.58 0.51
C VAL A 215 -13.41 1.31 -0.84
N HIS A 216 -13.88 2.37 -1.52
CA HIS A 216 -14.67 2.26 -2.75
C HIS A 216 -13.96 2.78 -4.01
N LYS A 217 -12.75 3.35 -3.87
CA LYS A 217 -12.01 3.95 -5.00
C LYS A 217 -10.50 3.97 -4.76
N VAL A 218 -9.76 4.12 -5.85
CA VAL A 218 -8.30 4.30 -5.83
C VAL A 218 -7.97 5.62 -6.51
N ILE A 219 -7.06 6.40 -5.91
CA ILE A 219 -6.42 7.53 -6.60
C ILE A 219 -5.06 7.02 -7.10
N PRO A 220 -4.91 6.76 -8.41
CA PRO A 220 -3.75 6.05 -8.92
C PRO A 220 -2.53 6.97 -9.04
N MET A 221 -1.33 6.45 -8.80
CA MET A 221 -0.08 7.20 -9.00
C MET A 221 0.20 7.47 -10.48
N LEU A 222 -0.14 6.52 -11.35
CA LEU A 222 0.05 6.58 -12.80
C LEU A 222 -1.30 6.49 -13.53
N PRO A 223 -1.38 6.86 -14.81
CA PRO A 223 -2.58 6.68 -15.63
C PRO A 223 -3.06 5.22 -15.62
N GLN A 224 -4.38 5.00 -15.60
CA GLN A 224 -5.00 3.66 -15.59
C GLN A 224 -4.49 2.76 -16.70
N MET A 225 -4.26 3.32 -17.91
CA MET A 225 -3.68 2.59 -19.03
C MET A 225 -2.32 1.94 -18.69
N LEU A 226 -1.47 2.58 -17.87
CA LEU A 226 -0.23 1.95 -17.41
C LEU A 226 -0.50 0.94 -16.30
N CYS A 227 -1.24 1.35 -15.28
CA CYS A 227 -1.47 0.53 -14.08
C CYS A 227 -2.21 -0.77 -14.37
N GLU A 228 -3.29 -0.73 -15.16
CA GLU A 228 -4.24 -1.84 -15.32
C GLU A 228 -3.96 -2.66 -16.59
N GLU A 229 -3.31 -2.07 -17.61
CA GLU A 229 -3.11 -2.72 -18.90
C GLU A 229 -1.64 -3.02 -19.20
N LEU A 230 -0.80 -1.98 -19.37
CA LEU A 230 0.54 -2.13 -19.94
C LEU A 230 1.56 -2.71 -18.95
N CYS A 231 1.56 -2.22 -17.71
CA CYS A 231 2.47 -2.69 -16.67
C CYS A 231 1.89 -3.89 -15.92
N SER A 232 0.57 -3.93 -15.74
CA SER A 232 -0.11 -5.03 -15.03
C SER A 232 0.26 -6.37 -15.65
N LEU A 233 0.68 -7.32 -14.81
CA LEU A 233 1.11 -8.67 -15.21
C LEU A 233 -0.08 -9.60 -15.54
N ASN A 234 -1.00 -9.08 -16.36
CA ASN A 234 -2.20 -9.76 -16.82
C ASN A 234 -1.88 -11.12 -17.46
N PRO A 235 -2.73 -12.14 -17.25
CA PRO A 235 -2.50 -13.48 -17.78
C PRO A 235 -2.59 -13.52 -19.32
N ASP A 236 -1.87 -14.46 -19.92
CA ASP A 236 -1.84 -14.73 -21.37
C ASP A 236 -1.28 -13.60 -22.25
N VAL A 237 -0.57 -12.64 -21.67
CA VAL A 237 0.06 -11.56 -22.42
C VAL A 237 1.52 -11.41 -22.03
N ASP A 238 2.38 -11.21 -23.03
CA ASP A 238 3.79 -10.97 -22.82
C ASP A 238 3.96 -9.61 -22.11
N ARG A 239 4.77 -9.59 -21.05
CA ARG A 239 4.99 -8.42 -20.19
C ARG A 239 6.47 -8.21 -19.90
N LEU A 240 6.88 -6.94 -19.91
CA LEU A 240 8.23 -6.53 -19.54
C LEU A 240 8.33 -6.48 -18.01
N THR A 241 9.35 -7.15 -17.47
CA THR A 241 9.59 -7.22 -16.03
C THR A 241 11.04 -6.93 -15.69
N PHE A 242 11.27 -6.59 -14.44
CA PHE A 242 12.57 -6.62 -13.79
C PHE A 242 12.54 -7.74 -12.75
N SER A 243 13.42 -8.71 -12.89
CA SER A 243 13.38 -9.92 -12.07
C SER A 243 14.56 -10.05 -11.12
N VAL A 244 14.27 -10.67 -9.99
CA VAL A 244 15.27 -11.27 -9.10
C VAL A 244 15.07 -12.78 -9.13
N VAL A 245 16.13 -13.53 -9.39
CA VAL A 245 16.10 -14.99 -9.53
C VAL A 245 17.16 -15.61 -8.65
N TRP A 246 16.79 -16.62 -7.88
CA TRP A 246 17.67 -17.30 -6.94
C TRP A 246 17.80 -18.78 -7.26
N LYS A 247 18.95 -19.35 -6.91
CA LYS A 247 19.09 -20.79 -6.68
C LYS A 247 18.96 -21.07 -5.19
N ILE A 248 17.93 -21.84 -4.82
CA ILE A 248 17.55 -22.09 -3.43
C ILE A 248 17.38 -23.60 -3.19
N ASN A 249 17.88 -24.13 -2.08
CA ASN A 249 17.60 -25.51 -1.68
C ASN A 249 16.27 -25.66 -0.90
N ASP A 250 15.90 -26.89 -0.57
CA ASP A 250 14.71 -27.20 0.22
C ASP A 250 14.74 -26.63 1.65
N GLN A 251 15.90 -26.17 2.13
CA GLN A 251 16.11 -25.54 3.43
C GLN A 251 16.04 -24.01 3.36
N GLY A 252 15.71 -23.44 2.20
CA GLY A 252 15.64 -21.99 2.01
C GLY A 252 17.02 -21.31 2.12
N GLU A 253 18.09 -22.01 1.77
CA GLU A 253 19.44 -21.45 1.65
C GLU A 253 19.66 -21.00 0.21
N ILE A 254 20.21 -19.79 0.05
CA ILE A 254 20.42 -19.15 -1.25
C ILE A 254 21.89 -19.33 -1.65
N PHE A 255 22.12 -19.92 -2.81
CA PHE A 255 23.46 -20.19 -3.34
C PHE A 255 23.89 -19.23 -4.45
N ASP A 256 22.92 -18.70 -5.18
CA ASP A 256 23.15 -17.78 -6.29
C ASP A 256 21.98 -16.82 -6.41
N GLU A 257 22.25 -15.61 -6.90
CA GLU A 257 21.29 -14.51 -7.02
C GLU A 257 21.58 -13.73 -8.32
N TRP A 258 20.57 -13.64 -9.18
CA TRP A 258 20.63 -12.96 -10.46
C TRP A 258 19.59 -11.85 -10.52
N PHE A 259 19.98 -10.72 -11.11
CA PHE A 259 19.11 -9.56 -11.34
C PHE A 259 19.14 -9.19 -12.81
N GLY A 260 17.99 -8.86 -13.38
CA GLY A 260 17.97 -8.32 -14.73
C GLY A 260 16.59 -8.08 -15.30
N ARG A 261 16.56 -7.40 -16.44
CA ARG A 261 15.35 -7.18 -17.23
C ARG A 261 14.96 -8.44 -17.98
N THR A 262 13.67 -8.70 -17.99
CA THR A 262 13.08 -9.96 -18.42
C THR A 262 11.79 -9.75 -19.18
N ILE A 263 11.34 -10.80 -19.87
CA ILE A 263 10.00 -10.90 -20.44
C ILE A 263 9.34 -12.15 -19.86
N ILE A 264 8.12 -12.01 -19.37
CA ILE A 264 7.30 -13.12 -18.87
C ILE A 264 5.97 -13.18 -19.62
N ARG A 265 5.27 -14.29 -19.47
CA ARG A 265 3.87 -14.42 -19.87
C ARG A 265 3.14 -15.18 -18.76
N SER A 266 2.43 -14.45 -17.90
CA SER A 266 1.73 -15.06 -16.77
C SER A 266 0.71 -16.09 -17.27
N CYS A 267 0.73 -17.30 -16.73
CA CYS A 267 -0.18 -18.36 -17.14
C CYS A 267 -1.55 -18.27 -16.46
N CYS A 268 -1.66 -17.57 -15.33
CA CYS A 268 -2.93 -17.31 -14.65
C CYS A 268 -2.80 -16.19 -13.60
N LYS A 269 -3.95 -15.60 -13.24
CA LYS A 269 -4.10 -14.69 -12.09
C LYS A 269 -4.78 -15.46 -10.96
N LEU A 270 -4.02 -15.94 -9.99
CA LEU A 270 -4.61 -16.57 -8.79
C LEU A 270 -5.10 -15.49 -7.83
N SER A 271 -6.15 -15.82 -7.08
CA SER A 271 -6.50 -15.03 -5.91
C SER A 271 -5.86 -15.64 -4.66
N TYR A 272 -5.78 -14.89 -3.57
CA TYR A 272 -5.36 -15.44 -2.29
C TYR A 272 -6.23 -16.63 -1.86
N GLU A 273 -7.52 -16.64 -2.17
CA GLU A 273 -8.42 -17.76 -1.90
C GLU A 273 -8.05 -19.00 -2.72
N HIS A 274 -7.78 -18.84 -4.02
CA HIS A 274 -7.33 -19.96 -4.86
C HIS A 274 -6.01 -20.55 -4.37
N ALA A 275 -5.01 -19.69 -4.10
CA ALA A 275 -3.72 -20.13 -3.57
C ALA A 275 -3.85 -20.78 -2.19
N GLN A 276 -4.75 -20.25 -1.34
CA GLN A 276 -5.01 -20.84 -0.04
C GLN A 276 -5.65 -22.21 -0.15
N ASP A 277 -6.63 -22.41 -1.05
CA ASP A 277 -7.28 -23.71 -1.28
C ASP A 277 -6.26 -24.76 -1.70
N ILE A 278 -5.34 -24.40 -2.61
CA ILE A 278 -4.22 -25.26 -3.02
C ILE A 278 -3.36 -25.67 -1.81
N ILE A 279 -3.00 -24.71 -0.96
CA ILE A 279 -2.13 -24.94 0.20
C ILE A 279 -2.77 -25.89 1.23
N ILE A 280 -4.07 -25.74 1.50
CA ILE A 280 -4.76 -26.53 2.54
C ILE A 280 -5.25 -27.90 2.03
N HIS A 281 -5.38 -28.06 0.70
CA HIS A 281 -5.82 -29.30 0.06
C HIS A 281 -4.80 -29.78 -0.98
N PRO A 282 -3.56 -30.13 -0.56
CA PRO A 282 -2.49 -30.52 -1.48
C PRO A 282 -2.78 -31.82 -2.26
N GLU A 283 -3.64 -32.69 -1.73
CA GLU A 283 -4.03 -33.95 -2.37
C GLU A 283 -5.25 -33.80 -3.31
N LYS A 284 -5.89 -32.62 -3.35
CA LYS A 284 -7.07 -32.39 -4.19
C LYS A 284 -6.66 -32.25 -5.66
N ASP A 285 -7.33 -32.99 -6.52
CA ASP A 285 -7.25 -32.78 -7.97
C ASP A 285 -8.20 -31.65 -8.35
N PHE A 286 -7.64 -30.46 -8.53
CA PHE A 286 -8.41 -29.27 -8.87
C PHE A 286 -8.94 -29.39 -10.30
N VAL A 287 -10.27 -29.38 -10.44
CA VAL A 287 -10.89 -29.32 -11.75
C VAL A 287 -10.82 -27.90 -12.30
N SER A 288 -10.83 -27.75 -13.63
CA SER A 288 -10.67 -26.45 -14.31
C SER A 288 -11.68 -25.37 -13.93
N SER A 289 -12.80 -25.72 -13.29
CA SER A 289 -13.82 -24.77 -12.82
C SER A 289 -13.53 -24.14 -11.45
N GLU A 290 -12.62 -24.73 -10.66
CA GLU A 290 -12.29 -24.24 -9.31
C GLU A 290 -11.08 -23.29 -9.29
N LEU A 291 -10.31 -23.29 -10.38
CA LEU A 291 -9.18 -22.40 -10.57
C LEU A 291 -9.49 -21.40 -11.71
N PRO A 292 -8.85 -20.22 -11.71
CA PRO A 292 -8.95 -19.32 -12.84
C PRO A 292 -8.42 -20.00 -14.11
N LYS A 293 -8.82 -19.48 -15.27
CA LYS A 293 -8.36 -19.98 -16.56
C LYS A 293 -6.82 -19.97 -16.62
N ILE A 294 -6.26 -21.11 -17.00
CA ILE A 294 -4.82 -21.32 -17.17
C ILE A 294 -4.48 -21.29 -18.66
N PHE A 295 -3.44 -20.57 -19.00
CA PHE A 295 -3.01 -20.27 -20.36
C PHE A 295 -1.63 -20.87 -20.69
N ASN A 296 -1.12 -20.60 -21.90
CA ASN A 296 0.23 -20.95 -22.35
C ASN A 296 0.54 -22.46 -22.34
N GLY A 297 -0.48 -23.31 -22.46
CA GLY A 297 -0.33 -24.77 -22.41
C GLY A 297 0.02 -25.33 -21.03
N LYS A 298 0.00 -24.51 -19.98
CA LYS A 298 0.25 -24.92 -18.59
C LYS A 298 -0.96 -25.66 -18.03
N LYS A 299 -0.70 -26.63 -17.16
CA LYS A 299 -1.74 -27.41 -16.48
C LYS A 299 -1.99 -26.92 -15.07
N SER A 300 -3.18 -27.20 -14.54
CA SER A 300 -3.54 -26.98 -13.13
C SER A 300 -2.52 -27.60 -12.18
N ASP A 301 -2.05 -28.80 -12.49
CA ASP A 301 -1.10 -29.53 -11.65
C ASP A 301 0.26 -28.85 -11.55
N GLU A 302 0.72 -28.21 -12.64
CA GLU A 302 1.99 -27.46 -12.65
C GLU A 302 1.90 -26.22 -11.76
N VAL A 303 0.81 -25.46 -11.88
CA VAL A 303 0.56 -24.27 -11.05
C VAL A 303 0.40 -24.66 -9.58
N LYS A 304 -0.38 -25.72 -9.31
CA LYS A 304 -0.58 -26.28 -7.98
C LYS A 304 0.75 -26.66 -7.33
N GLU A 305 1.58 -27.45 -8.03
CA GLU A 305 2.88 -27.88 -7.52
C GLU A 305 3.79 -26.68 -7.26
N ALA A 306 3.81 -25.70 -8.17
CA ALA A 306 4.59 -24.48 -8.00
C ALA A 306 4.17 -23.70 -6.74
N VAL A 307 2.86 -23.51 -6.49
CA VAL A 307 2.35 -22.85 -5.28
C VAL A 307 2.75 -23.62 -4.03
N LEU A 308 2.61 -24.95 -4.02
CA LEU A 308 2.97 -25.79 -2.86
C LEU A 308 4.48 -25.71 -2.54
N ARG A 309 5.34 -25.71 -3.57
CA ARG A 309 6.79 -25.60 -3.39
C ARG A 309 7.22 -24.21 -2.92
N LEU A 310 6.67 -23.15 -3.52
CA LEU A 310 6.88 -21.78 -3.04
C LEU A 310 6.45 -21.65 -1.58
N ASN A 311 5.28 -22.19 -1.21
CA ASN A 311 4.81 -22.15 0.17
C ASN A 311 5.77 -22.86 1.14
N LYS A 312 6.25 -24.05 0.79
CA LYS A 312 7.20 -24.81 1.62
C LYS A 312 8.46 -23.98 1.91
N ILE A 313 9.00 -23.29 0.91
CA ILE A 313 10.16 -22.41 1.07
C ILE A 313 9.78 -21.18 1.91
N ALA A 314 8.64 -20.54 1.64
CA ALA A 314 8.17 -19.36 2.37
C ALA A 314 8.01 -19.64 3.88
N VAL A 315 7.44 -20.77 4.27
CA VAL A 315 7.34 -21.19 5.69
C VAL A 315 8.72 -21.23 6.36
N ILE A 316 9.74 -21.75 5.66
CA ILE A 316 11.11 -21.83 6.17
C ILE A 316 11.75 -20.45 6.28
N LEU A 317 11.59 -19.60 5.25
CA LEU A 317 12.08 -18.22 5.26
C LEU A 317 11.46 -17.42 6.40
N ARG A 318 10.14 -17.54 6.60
CA ARG A 318 9.41 -16.91 7.71
C ARG A 318 9.95 -17.37 9.05
N LYS A 319 10.12 -18.68 9.24
CA LYS A 319 10.66 -19.23 10.48
C LYS A 319 12.03 -18.63 10.81
N LYS A 320 12.96 -18.63 9.85
CA LYS A 320 14.29 -18.01 10.00
C LYS A 320 14.19 -16.50 10.32
N ARG A 321 13.26 -15.79 9.68
CA ARG A 321 13.02 -14.36 9.91
C ARG A 321 12.57 -14.06 11.34
N PHE A 322 11.67 -14.87 11.91
CA PHE A 322 11.25 -14.72 13.31
C PHE A 322 12.32 -15.18 14.31
N GLU A 323 13.06 -16.25 14.01
CA GLU A 323 14.23 -16.66 14.80
C GLU A 323 15.29 -15.54 14.87
N ASN A 324 15.41 -14.75 13.80
CA ASN A 324 16.27 -13.56 13.73
C ASN A 324 15.64 -12.28 14.34
N GLY A 325 14.55 -12.41 15.10
CA GLY A 325 13.99 -11.32 15.90
C GLY A 325 13.04 -10.37 15.17
N SER A 326 12.40 -10.83 14.10
CA SER A 326 11.27 -10.13 13.47
C SER A 326 10.07 -10.10 14.42
N ILE A 327 9.32 -9.00 14.41
CA ILE A 327 8.08 -8.85 15.20
C ILE A 327 6.89 -8.83 14.24
N ASN A 328 5.79 -9.47 14.64
CA ASN A 328 4.49 -9.33 13.98
C ASN A 328 3.60 -8.38 14.78
N PHE A 329 3.27 -7.21 14.22
CA PHE A 329 2.29 -6.28 14.77
C PHE A 329 1.04 -6.29 13.90
N GLU A 330 0.24 -7.35 14.00
CA GLU A 330 -1.03 -7.40 13.31
C GLU A 330 -2.05 -6.53 14.02
N MET A 331 -2.47 -5.45 13.35
CA MET A 331 -3.64 -4.70 13.73
C MET A 331 -4.84 -5.25 12.95
N PRO A 332 -6.01 -5.42 13.60
CA PRO A 332 -7.22 -5.83 12.89
C PRO A 332 -7.55 -4.79 11.82
N LYS A 333 -7.68 -5.24 10.57
CA LYS A 333 -8.14 -4.43 9.44
C LYS A 333 -9.58 -4.79 9.12
N LEU A 334 -10.39 -3.80 8.73
CA LEU A 334 -11.77 -4.01 8.31
C LEU A 334 -11.85 -4.08 6.79
N ASN A 335 -12.60 -5.05 6.29
CA ASN A 335 -13.01 -5.15 4.89
C ASN A 335 -14.52 -4.91 4.81
N PHE A 336 -14.94 -4.12 3.82
CA PHE A 336 -16.34 -3.81 3.57
C PHE A 336 -16.81 -4.53 2.32
N THR A 337 -18.02 -5.08 2.39
CA THR A 337 -18.74 -5.51 1.19
C THR A 337 -19.64 -4.34 0.80
N LEU A 338 -19.53 -3.89 -0.44
CA LEU A 338 -20.29 -2.77 -0.97
C LEU A 338 -21.39 -3.30 -1.90
N ASP A 339 -22.54 -2.64 -1.88
CA ASP A 339 -23.59 -2.87 -2.87
C ASP A 339 -23.18 -2.26 -4.21
N GLU A 340 -23.16 -3.08 -5.27
CA GLU A 340 -22.63 -2.67 -6.59
C GLU A 340 -23.44 -1.53 -7.24
N THR A 341 -24.73 -1.40 -6.90
CA THR A 341 -25.61 -0.40 -7.52
C THR A 341 -25.59 0.93 -6.77
N SER A 342 -25.67 0.89 -5.44
CA SER A 342 -25.76 2.08 -4.59
C SER A 342 -24.40 2.57 -4.08
N GLY A 343 -23.36 1.74 -4.12
CA GLY A 343 -22.04 2.02 -3.52
C GLY A 343 -22.02 2.00 -1.99
N MET A 344 -23.16 1.70 -1.34
CA MET A 344 -23.28 1.71 0.11
C MET A 344 -22.74 0.41 0.73
N PRO A 345 -22.14 0.45 1.92
CA PRO A 345 -21.68 -0.77 2.59
C PRO A 345 -22.88 -1.63 3.03
N ASN A 346 -22.88 -2.91 2.62
CA ASN A 346 -23.88 -3.91 3.00
C ASN A 346 -23.38 -4.89 4.07
N GLY A 347 -22.07 -4.90 4.34
CA GLY A 347 -21.46 -5.78 5.33
C GLY A 347 -20.05 -5.33 5.71
N LEU A 348 -19.57 -5.85 6.85
CA LEU A 348 -18.20 -5.68 7.32
C LEU A 348 -17.65 -7.02 7.79
N CYS A 349 -16.36 -7.27 7.55
CA CYS A 349 -15.65 -8.39 8.14
C CYS A 349 -14.22 -7.96 8.53
N LEU A 350 -13.59 -8.74 9.40
CA LEU A 350 -12.16 -8.57 9.69
C LEU A 350 -11.35 -9.20 8.56
N SER A 351 -10.34 -8.48 8.08
CA SER A 351 -9.38 -9.02 7.13
C SER A 351 -8.51 -10.05 7.86
N GLU A 352 -8.57 -11.30 7.40
CA GLU A 352 -7.71 -12.36 7.88
C GLU A 352 -6.51 -12.51 6.94
N ARG A 353 -5.31 -12.63 7.53
CA ARG A 353 -4.11 -13.03 6.79
C ARG A 353 -4.00 -14.54 6.84
N LYS A 354 -3.88 -15.16 5.67
CA LYS A 354 -3.75 -16.62 5.53
C LYS A 354 -2.37 -16.98 4.99
N GLU A 355 -2.08 -18.27 4.93
CA GLU A 355 -0.77 -18.79 4.49
C GLU A 355 -0.40 -18.29 3.09
N ALA A 356 -1.36 -18.18 2.17
CA ALA A 356 -1.15 -17.60 0.85
C ALA A 356 -0.67 -16.13 0.89
N ASN A 357 -1.16 -15.31 1.83
CA ASN A 357 -0.68 -13.93 1.98
C ASN A 357 0.78 -13.89 2.44
N PHE A 358 1.14 -14.80 3.35
CA PHE A 358 2.49 -14.86 3.84
C PHE A 358 3.46 -15.51 2.85
N LEU A 359 2.99 -16.40 1.96
CA LEU A 359 3.79 -16.93 0.84
C LEU A 359 4.35 -15.76 0.01
N VAL A 360 3.48 -14.89 -0.47
CA VAL A 360 3.87 -13.71 -1.27
C VAL A 360 4.74 -12.76 -0.43
N GLU A 361 4.37 -12.51 0.84
CA GLU A 361 5.15 -11.64 1.74
C GLU A 361 6.63 -12.05 1.81
N GLU A 362 6.94 -13.33 2.02
CA GLU A 362 8.34 -13.76 2.21
C GLU A 362 9.19 -13.58 0.95
N PHE A 363 8.63 -13.85 -0.24
CA PHE A 363 9.35 -13.63 -1.49
C PHE A 363 9.51 -12.15 -1.82
N MET A 364 8.51 -11.31 -1.52
CA MET A 364 8.64 -9.87 -1.66
C MET A 364 9.66 -9.28 -0.69
N LEU A 365 9.69 -9.74 0.57
CA LEU A 365 10.73 -9.36 1.54
C LEU A 365 12.12 -9.78 1.04
N LEU A 366 12.24 -11.02 0.54
CA LEU A 366 13.51 -11.52 0.01
C LEU A 366 13.99 -10.69 -1.18
N ALA A 367 13.12 -10.41 -2.15
CA ALA A 367 13.39 -9.54 -3.30
C ALA A 367 13.84 -8.14 -2.86
N ASN A 368 13.10 -7.51 -1.96
CA ASN A 368 13.42 -6.17 -1.46
C ASN A 368 14.79 -6.12 -0.75
N MET A 369 15.10 -7.12 0.08
CA MET A 369 16.40 -7.20 0.75
C MET A 369 17.54 -7.46 -0.24
N ALA A 370 17.33 -8.30 -1.25
CA ALA A 370 18.28 -8.58 -2.32
C ALA A 370 18.62 -7.30 -3.11
N VAL A 371 17.59 -6.59 -3.57
CA VAL A 371 17.75 -5.32 -4.30
C VAL A 371 18.40 -4.27 -3.42
N ALA A 372 17.98 -4.13 -2.15
CA ALA A 372 18.58 -3.18 -1.20
C ALA A 372 20.09 -3.37 -1.06
N ARG A 373 20.55 -4.61 -0.85
CA ARG A 373 21.99 -4.95 -0.81
C ARG A 373 22.68 -4.61 -2.14
N LYS A 374 22.04 -4.94 -3.27
CA LYS A 374 22.61 -4.72 -4.61
C LYS A 374 22.82 -3.23 -4.89
N ILE A 375 21.82 -2.39 -4.61
CA ILE A 375 21.89 -0.94 -4.86
C ILE A 375 22.80 -0.23 -3.85
N GLU A 376 22.83 -0.67 -2.59
CA GLU A 376 23.76 -0.14 -1.59
C GLU A 376 25.21 -0.41 -2.00
N LEU A 377 25.51 -1.64 -2.43
CA LEU A 377 26.85 -2.00 -2.90
C LEU A 377 27.25 -1.22 -4.16
N SER A 378 26.31 -1.04 -5.10
CA SER A 378 26.59 -0.41 -6.40
C SER A 378 26.62 1.12 -6.32
N PHE A 379 25.78 1.71 -5.47
CA PHE A 379 25.55 3.15 -5.34
C PHE A 379 25.51 3.60 -3.87
N PRO A 380 26.60 3.42 -3.09
CA PRO A 380 26.58 3.58 -1.64
C PRO A 380 26.22 4.98 -1.14
N LYS A 381 26.35 6.01 -1.99
CA LYS A 381 26.04 7.40 -1.63
C LYS A 381 24.62 7.84 -2.01
N THR A 382 23.95 7.11 -2.89
CA THR A 382 22.69 7.53 -3.52
C THR A 382 21.64 6.42 -3.55
N ALA A 383 21.91 5.27 -2.92
CA ALA A 383 20.95 4.18 -2.79
C ALA A 383 19.70 4.66 -2.03
N LEU A 384 18.53 4.48 -2.65
CA LEU A 384 17.26 4.73 -2.00
C LEU A 384 16.93 3.55 -1.09
N LEU A 385 17.00 3.78 0.22
CA LEU A 385 16.74 2.76 1.24
C LEU A 385 15.59 3.19 2.16
N ARG A 386 14.94 2.21 2.77
CA ARG A 386 13.88 2.40 3.78
C ARG A 386 14.35 1.85 5.13
N ARG A 387 14.26 2.67 6.18
CA ARG A 387 14.62 2.27 7.56
C ARG A 387 13.47 2.48 8.53
N HIS A 388 13.43 1.68 9.59
CA HIS A 388 12.53 1.83 10.72
C HIS A 388 13.36 2.09 12.00
N PRO A 389 13.33 3.31 12.57
CA PRO A 389 14.04 3.61 13.81
C PRO A 389 13.49 2.81 15.01
N PRO A 390 14.29 2.56 16.06
CA PRO A 390 13.78 1.93 17.28
C PRO A 390 12.73 2.81 17.98
N PRO A 391 11.84 2.21 18.80
CA PRO A 391 10.83 2.93 19.54
C PRO A 391 11.45 3.93 20.52
N LYS A 392 10.71 4.99 20.86
CA LYS A 392 11.14 5.97 21.87
C LYS A 392 11.20 5.28 23.24
N ILE A 393 12.37 5.30 23.88
CA ILE A 393 12.65 4.60 25.16
C ILE A 393 11.59 4.90 26.23
N LYS A 394 11.19 6.18 26.39
CA LYS A 394 10.15 6.56 27.36
C LYS A 394 8.82 5.88 27.05
N MET A 395 8.37 5.90 25.79
CA MET A 395 7.11 5.27 25.40
C MET A 395 7.16 3.75 25.58
N LEU A 396 8.29 3.11 25.24
CA LEU A 396 8.49 1.69 25.44
C LEU A 396 8.42 1.32 26.93
N ARG A 397 9.15 2.02 27.80
CA ARG A 397 9.08 1.80 29.25
C ARG A 397 7.67 2.00 29.79
N ASP A 398 7.01 3.10 29.41
CA ASP A 398 5.67 3.42 29.90
C ASP A 398 4.63 2.35 29.47
N ILE A 399 4.81 1.69 28.31
CA ILE A 399 3.93 0.57 27.90
C ILE A 399 4.29 -0.73 28.60
N LEU A 400 5.58 -1.05 28.79
CA LEU A 400 6.02 -2.24 29.51
C LEU A 400 5.54 -2.23 30.98
N GLU A 401 5.66 -1.09 31.66
CA GLU A 401 5.14 -0.91 33.03
C GLU A 401 3.61 -1.09 33.10
N LYS A 402 2.89 -0.73 32.03
CA LYS A 402 1.43 -0.96 31.95
C LYS A 402 1.13 -2.44 31.72
N CYS A 403 1.85 -3.10 30.81
CA CYS A 403 1.70 -4.52 30.56
C CYS A 403 1.95 -5.34 31.83
N GLU A 404 3.04 -5.04 32.56
CA GLU A 404 3.38 -5.70 33.82
C GLU A 404 2.27 -5.56 34.87
N LYS A 405 1.70 -4.35 35.02
CA LYS A 405 0.57 -4.10 35.95
C LYS A 405 -0.69 -4.88 35.61
N VAL A 406 -0.90 -5.23 34.34
CA VAL A 406 -2.05 -6.02 33.87
C VAL A 406 -1.72 -7.53 33.86
N GLY A 407 -0.50 -7.92 34.22
CA GLY A 407 -0.07 -9.32 34.26
C GLY A 407 0.57 -9.84 32.96
N PHE A 408 0.96 -8.94 32.05
CA PHE A 408 1.69 -9.25 30.83
C PHE A 408 3.15 -8.84 30.96
N GLU A 409 4.02 -9.79 31.30
CA GLU A 409 5.46 -9.56 31.38
C GLU A 409 6.09 -9.64 29.98
N ILE A 410 6.55 -8.51 29.48
CA ILE A 410 7.17 -8.38 28.16
C ILE A 410 8.60 -7.87 28.34
N ASP A 411 9.59 -8.57 27.76
CA ASP A 411 10.96 -8.07 27.68
C ASP A 411 11.13 -7.15 26.45
N GLY A 412 11.38 -5.87 26.70
CA GLY A 412 11.59 -4.85 25.68
C GLY A 412 13.05 -4.59 25.29
N SER A 413 13.99 -5.43 25.70
CA SER A 413 15.43 -5.21 25.47
C SER A 413 15.86 -5.24 24.00
N SER A 414 15.13 -5.97 23.16
CA SER A 414 15.39 -6.12 21.73
C SER A 414 14.11 -6.48 20.98
N SER A 415 14.12 -6.43 19.65
CA SER A 415 12.97 -6.88 18.87
C SER A 415 12.69 -8.38 19.04
N ALA A 416 13.75 -9.19 19.18
CA ALA A 416 13.65 -10.63 19.40
C ALA A 416 13.02 -10.98 20.75
N THR A 417 13.39 -10.25 21.81
CA THR A 417 12.83 -10.46 23.15
C THR A 417 11.39 -9.97 23.24
N ILE A 418 11.04 -8.89 22.52
CA ILE A 418 9.63 -8.47 22.37
C ILE A 418 8.83 -9.57 21.67
N ALA A 419 9.30 -10.05 20.51
CA ALA A 419 8.61 -11.07 19.73
C ALA A 419 8.40 -12.36 20.55
N SER A 420 9.48 -12.91 21.12
CA SER A 420 9.41 -14.13 21.95
C SER A 420 8.57 -13.96 23.22
N SER A 421 8.52 -12.77 23.82
CA SER A 421 7.63 -12.49 24.96
C SER A 421 6.16 -12.49 24.55
N LEU A 422 5.83 -11.90 23.40
CA LEU A 422 4.47 -11.86 22.87
C LEU A 422 3.96 -13.25 22.45
N LEU A 423 4.82 -14.10 21.90
CA LEU A 423 4.47 -15.48 21.50
C LEU A 423 3.87 -16.30 22.65
N LYS A 424 4.26 -16.04 23.91
CA LYS A 424 3.70 -16.71 25.10
C LYS A 424 2.19 -16.49 25.26
N TYR A 425 1.67 -15.42 24.67
CA TYR A 425 0.28 -14.99 24.77
C TYR A 425 -0.50 -15.23 23.46
N GLU A 426 0.16 -15.68 22.39
CA GLU A 426 -0.52 -16.06 21.15
C GLU A 426 -1.31 -17.37 21.34
N GLY A 427 -2.56 -17.37 20.88
CA GLY A 427 -3.44 -18.57 20.90
C GLY A 427 -4.37 -18.70 22.11
N ASN A 428 -4.29 -17.83 23.12
CA ASN A 428 -5.26 -17.85 24.22
C ASN A 428 -6.58 -17.17 23.80
N ASN A 429 -7.56 -17.96 23.34
CA ASN A 429 -8.84 -17.48 22.80
C ASN A 429 -9.64 -16.62 23.78
N GLU A 430 -9.44 -16.76 25.09
CA GLU A 430 -10.09 -15.91 26.10
C GLU A 430 -9.60 -14.46 26.06
N LEU A 431 -8.31 -14.24 25.76
CA LEU A 431 -7.70 -12.90 25.66
C LEU A 431 -8.05 -12.17 24.37
N LYS A 432 -8.29 -12.89 23.26
CA LYS A 432 -8.78 -12.30 22.01
C LYS A 432 -10.17 -11.66 22.17
N ARG A 433 -10.98 -12.15 23.12
CA ARG A 433 -12.34 -11.64 23.38
C ARG A 433 -12.34 -10.39 24.25
N THR A 434 -11.31 -10.15 25.06
CA THR A 434 -11.28 -9.03 26.03
C THR A 434 -10.96 -7.69 25.40
N VAL A 435 -10.39 -7.65 24.19
CA VAL A 435 -10.04 -6.40 23.48
C VAL A 435 -11.20 -5.91 22.58
N VAL A 436 -12.28 -6.69 22.45
CA VAL A 436 -13.43 -6.40 21.57
C VAL A 436 -14.70 -6.07 22.38
N GLN A 437 -14.61 -5.91 23.70
CA GLN A 437 -15.74 -5.45 24.53
C GLN A 437 -15.59 -4.01 25.01
#